data_AF-A0A0M4D1A9-F1
#
_entry.id   AF-A0A0M4D1A9-F1
#
_cell.length_a   1.000
_cell.length_b   1.000
_cell.length_c   1.000
_cell.angle_alpha   90.00
_cell.angle_beta   90.00
_cell.angle_gamma   90.00
#
_symmetry.space_group_name_H-M   'P 1'
#
loop_
_entity.id
_entity.type
_entity.pdbx_description
1 polymer ?
#
loop_
_entity_poly.entity_id
_entity_poly.type
_entity_poly.pdbx_seq_one_letter_code
_entity_poly.pdbx_strand_id
1 'polypeptide(L)'
;MINDRSLGERFFEIHSDMLDPEKSVYIDPFFGDLHGQRAIRAWLVPIMAGQGSEASFDPVFPAAFLEDGEGGTSIDEWMLTQPVNGEWVKIVRGVSVRRYRNGWVRDAVDFFDTTPIRMGMAFREKQGDALVPLPDWPRVPTKPWVRSDPPPALSPAAEDWRRGRAERGAGTPTGLTNRDLHVRIFERPNPTDFDGEFSALLHPTASVYIDPIFGELHGQKAIADWLADVMPKAGNVAFELTEQPVFDGDMSYSEWRQVAILPSGERVVMTRGCSIRRYKDGWVIYAADYFDTAPLMDPEIQAASTAAGATLTIDDVRRYRPDIPAPEAADGENVDILGLASTLPRPAEVRGNASEKNSGVRERLIDVATAEIERTGKATISIREVSRLAGISHNAPYFHFADKKALLMAVAARGFRKLQGEMVAAAATAQSAAERHRLLGVGYVRFATANPGLFRLIGNREITGAIPTRELSNARVAAAQLFGSAVLDLTARRQDAAVDPKLAAIAGWSMMQGLATLLIEGQLTPGLLGAADEVTAAERVAGLFTDLLAGEARDT
;
A
#
# COMPACT_ATOMS: atom_id res chain seq x y z
N MET A 1 15.21 21.45 8.97
CA MET A 1 14.17 21.21 10.01
C MET A 1 13.06 20.32 9.47
N ILE A 2 12.46 20.63 8.33
CA ILE A 2 11.28 19.89 7.82
C ILE A 2 11.54 18.39 7.54
N ASN A 3 12.78 17.99 7.25
CA ASN A 3 13.15 16.60 6.97
C ASN A 3 13.97 15.93 8.10
N ASP A 4 13.97 16.49 9.31
CA ASP A 4 14.73 15.94 10.44
C ASP A 4 13.93 14.86 11.17
N ARG A 5 14.32 13.60 10.96
CA ARG A 5 13.67 12.43 11.57
C ARG A 5 13.75 12.42 13.09
N SER A 6 14.70 13.13 13.70
CA SER A 6 14.81 13.21 15.16
C SER A 6 13.66 13.97 15.80
N LEU A 7 12.89 14.74 15.02
CA LEU A 7 11.75 15.50 15.50
C LEU A 7 10.52 14.64 15.78
N GLY A 8 10.41 13.44 15.17
CA GLY A 8 9.28 12.52 15.37
C GLY A 8 7.92 13.21 15.24
N GLU A 9 7.01 12.96 16.17
CA GLU A 9 5.66 13.57 16.20
C GLU A 9 5.70 15.11 16.32
N ARG A 10 6.75 15.69 16.90
CA ARG A 10 6.90 17.15 17.01
C ARG A 10 7.11 17.83 15.68
N PHE A 11 7.47 17.08 14.63
CA PHE A 11 7.59 17.64 13.28
C PHE A 11 6.30 18.35 12.85
N PHE A 12 5.12 17.73 13.06
CA PHE A 12 3.85 18.30 12.62
C PHE A 12 3.43 19.51 13.45
N GLU A 13 3.82 19.54 14.74
CA GLU A 13 3.63 20.72 15.58
C GLU A 13 4.48 21.89 15.08
N ILE A 14 5.77 21.65 14.84
CA ILE A 14 6.71 22.66 14.34
C ILE A 14 6.30 23.13 12.94
N HIS A 15 5.90 22.20 12.06
CA HIS A 15 5.43 22.53 10.72
C HIS A 15 4.20 23.43 10.77
N SER A 16 3.24 23.11 11.63
CA SER A 16 2.05 23.93 11.82
C SER A 16 2.40 25.33 12.34
N ASP A 17 3.38 25.45 13.22
CA ASP A 17 3.82 26.75 13.78
C ASP A 17 4.53 27.64 12.75
N MET A 18 4.98 27.07 11.61
CA MET A 18 5.59 27.82 10.51
C MET A 18 4.56 28.32 9.47
N LEU A 19 3.29 27.91 9.58
CA LEU A 19 2.22 28.36 8.68
C LEU A 19 1.82 29.82 8.97
N ASP A 20 1.51 30.58 7.93
CA ASP A 20 0.94 31.93 8.09
C ASP A 20 -0.36 31.86 8.93
N PRO A 21 -0.49 32.63 10.02
CA PRO A 21 -1.63 32.52 10.94
C PRO A 21 -3.02 32.63 10.28
N GLU A 22 -3.14 33.46 9.24
CA GLU A 22 -4.42 33.79 8.61
C GLU A 22 -4.52 33.30 7.16
N LYS A 23 -3.42 33.38 6.41
CA LYS A 23 -3.42 33.20 4.95
C LYS A 23 -2.90 31.85 4.50
N SER A 24 -2.49 30.97 5.44
CA SER A 24 -1.99 29.65 5.08
C SER A 24 -3.08 28.79 4.44
N VAL A 25 -2.72 28.04 3.41
CA VAL A 25 -3.55 27.00 2.81
C VAL A 25 -2.79 25.68 2.90
N TYR A 26 -3.43 24.64 3.42
CA TYR A 26 -2.95 23.27 3.37
C TYR A 26 -3.85 22.48 2.43
N ILE A 27 -3.27 21.86 1.40
CA ILE A 27 -4.01 21.10 0.42
C ILE A 27 -3.59 19.64 0.51
N ASP A 28 -4.53 18.81 0.94
CA ASP A 28 -4.33 17.38 1.18
C ASP A 28 -5.18 16.53 0.22
N PRO A 29 -4.64 15.47 -0.42
CA PRO A 29 -5.40 14.60 -1.31
C PRO A 29 -6.57 13.84 -0.66
N PHE A 30 -6.53 13.58 0.66
CA PHE A 30 -7.65 12.94 1.37
C PHE A 30 -8.72 13.94 1.81
N PHE A 31 -8.31 15.08 2.36
CA PHE A 31 -9.21 15.97 3.12
C PHE A 31 -9.49 17.31 2.42
N GLY A 32 -8.83 17.59 1.30
CA GLY A 32 -9.03 18.81 0.53
C GLY A 32 -8.29 20.02 1.09
N ASP A 33 -8.87 21.20 0.87
CA ASP A 33 -8.26 22.49 1.22
C ASP A 33 -8.64 22.91 2.66
N LEU A 34 -7.62 23.17 3.48
CA LEU A 34 -7.73 23.69 4.84
C LEU A 34 -7.11 25.09 4.90
N HIS A 35 -7.79 26.04 5.53
CA HIS A 35 -7.39 27.45 5.54
C HIS A 35 -7.11 27.98 6.95
N GLY A 36 -6.01 28.72 7.10
CA GLY A 36 -5.57 29.34 8.34
C GLY A 36 -4.88 28.35 9.29
N GLN A 37 -3.81 28.82 9.92
CA GLN A 37 -2.91 28.00 10.75
C GLN A 37 -3.67 27.21 11.81
N ARG A 38 -4.64 27.83 12.49
CA ARG A 38 -5.37 27.18 13.58
C ARG A 38 -6.20 25.98 13.11
N ALA A 39 -6.88 26.09 11.97
CA ALA A 39 -7.69 25.01 11.42
C ALA A 39 -6.80 23.87 10.92
N ILE A 40 -5.73 24.23 10.19
CA ILE A 40 -4.75 23.26 9.69
C ILE A 40 -4.11 22.51 10.87
N ARG A 41 -3.63 23.22 11.90
CA ARG A 41 -3.01 22.61 13.09
C ARG A 41 -3.97 21.68 13.83
N ALA A 42 -5.22 22.11 14.03
CA ALA A 42 -6.23 21.34 14.75
C ALA A 42 -6.58 20.02 14.04
N TRP A 43 -6.39 19.96 12.72
CA TRP A 43 -6.55 18.75 11.93
C TRP A 43 -5.25 17.94 11.83
N LEU A 44 -4.15 18.56 11.42
CA LEU A 44 -2.89 17.88 11.06
C LEU A 44 -2.26 17.18 12.27
N VAL A 45 -2.17 17.86 13.42
CA VAL A 45 -1.46 17.31 14.59
C VAL A 45 -2.16 16.06 15.14
N PRO A 46 -3.49 16.05 15.42
CA PRO A 46 -4.16 14.85 15.92
C PRO A 46 -4.20 13.71 14.91
N ILE A 47 -4.40 14.00 13.61
CA ILE A 47 -4.44 12.96 12.57
C ILE A 47 -3.09 12.26 12.46
N MET A 48 -2.00 13.01 12.41
CA MET A 48 -0.66 12.42 12.28
C MET A 48 -0.19 11.74 13.57
N ALA A 49 -0.58 12.22 14.75
CA ALA A 49 -0.36 11.51 16.01
C ALA A 49 -1.16 10.20 16.10
N GLY A 50 -2.36 10.15 15.50
CA GLY A 50 -3.24 8.98 15.48
C GLY A 50 -2.84 7.88 14.46
N GLN A 51 -2.02 8.19 13.47
CA GLN A 51 -1.64 7.23 12.41
C GLN A 51 -0.64 6.15 12.86
N GLY A 52 -0.11 6.23 14.08
CA GLY A 52 0.92 5.32 14.57
C GLY A 52 2.28 5.62 13.93
N SER A 53 3.27 5.90 14.77
CA SER A 53 4.62 6.41 14.45
C SER A 53 5.53 5.56 13.53
N GLU A 54 5.01 4.58 12.80
CA GLU A 54 5.81 3.62 12.02
C GLU A 54 5.91 3.93 10.52
N ALA A 55 5.10 4.83 9.97
CA ALA A 55 5.24 5.27 8.58
C ALA A 55 6.44 6.23 8.41
N SER A 56 7.23 6.04 7.35
CA SER A 56 8.36 6.92 7.01
C SER A 56 8.13 7.57 5.65
N PHE A 57 8.43 8.86 5.57
CA PHE A 57 8.52 9.59 4.31
C PHE A 57 10.00 9.64 3.92
N ASP A 58 10.43 8.69 3.10
CA ASP A 58 11.82 8.57 2.68
C ASP A 58 12.09 9.51 1.50
N PRO A 59 13.02 10.47 1.60
CA PRO A 59 13.31 11.40 0.50
C PRO A 59 13.87 10.63 -0.71
N VAL A 60 13.29 10.88 -1.88
CA VAL A 60 13.75 10.29 -3.16
C VAL A 60 14.85 11.14 -3.78
N PHE A 61 14.75 12.45 -3.61
CA PHE A 61 15.77 13.42 -3.99
C PHE A 61 16.10 14.34 -2.81
N PRO A 62 17.27 14.99 -2.82
CA PRO A 62 17.49 16.15 -1.96
C PRO A 62 16.39 17.19 -2.19
N ALA A 63 15.93 17.81 -1.10
CA ALA A 63 14.96 18.89 -1.15
C ALA A 63 15.43 19.98 -2.12
N ALA A 64 14.59 20.35 -3.07
CA ALA A 64 14.85 21.44 -3.99
C ALA A 64 14.24 22.73 -3.45
N PHE A 65 14.93 23.85 -3.61
CA PHE A 65 14.41 25.16 -3.29
C PHE A 65 14.52 26.04 -4.53
N LEU A 66 13.37 26.42 -5.08
CA LEU A 66 13.25 27.21 -6.29
C LEU A 66 12.94 28.65 -5.89
N GLU A 67 13.74 29.58 -6.42
CA GLU A 67 13.46 31.01 -6.29
C GLU A 67 12.32 31.39 -7.26
N ASP A 68 11.21 31.85 -6.70
CA ASP A 68 9.97 32.14 -7.43
C ASP A 68 9.64 33.65 -7.50
N GLY A 69 10.50 34.49 -6.93
CA GLY A 69 10.36 35.94 -6.89
C GLY A 69 9.59 36.47 -5.68
N GLU A 70 8.98 35.61 -4.87
CA GLU A 70 8.09 36.03 -3.79
C GLU A 70 8.50 35.49 -2.41
N GLY A 71 9.62 34.77 -2.32
CA GLY A 71 10.16 34.18 -1.10
C GLY A 71 10.60 32.73 -1.24
N GLY A 72 10.28 32.10 -2.36
CA GLY A 72 10.74 30.77 -2.74
C GLY A 72 9.71 29.66 -2.52
N THR A 73 9.97 28.54 -3.19
CA THR A 73 9.16 27.34 -3.18
C THR A 73 10.07 26.13 -2.92
N SER A 74 9.81 25.36 -1.86
CA SER A 74 10.46 24.06 -1.66
C SER A 74 9.68 22.94 -2.32
N ILE A 75 10.41 21.94 -2.81
CA ILE A 75 9.87 20.73 -3.40
C ILE A 75 10.59 19.54 -2.77
N ASP A 76 9.82 18.72 -2.07
CA ASP A 76 10.28 17.54 -1.35
C ASP A 76 9.59 16.31 -1.94
N GLU A 77 10.30 15.59 -2.82
CA GLU A 77 9.82 14.31 -3.36
C GLU A 77 10.16 13.16 -2.40
N TRP A 78 9.16 12.38 -2.03
CA TRP A 78 9.26 11.35 -1.02
C TRP A 78 8.59 10.04 -1.45
N MET A 79 9.00 8.95 -0.80
CA MET A 79 8.38 7.65 -0.86
C MET A 79 7.81 7.35 0.51
N LEU A 80 6.49 7.21 0.61
CA LEU A 80 5.86 6.70 1.82
C LEU A 80 6.19 5.23 1.92
N THR A 81 6.97 4.87 2.92
CA THR A 81 7.24 3.50 3.29
C THR A 81 6.55 3.20 4.61
N GLN A 82 6.01 1.99 4.72
CA GLN A 82 5.43 1.50 5.97
C GLN A 82 5.96 0.11 6.25
N PRO A 83 6.20 -0.25 7.52
CA PRO A 83 6.56 -1.60 7.87
C PRO A 83 5.37 -2.52 7.62
N VAL A 84 5.57 -3.39 6.64
CA VAL A 84 4.68 -4.44 6.21
C VAL A 84 5.43 -5.75 6.41
N ASN A 85 5.06 -6.48 7.45
CA ASN A 85 5.61 -7.79 7.82
C ASN A 85 7.04 -7.71 8.36
N GLY A 86 7.42 -6.57 8.93
CA GLY A 86 8.79 -6.30 9.36
C GLY A 86 9.72 -5.88 8.21
N GLU A 87 9.17 -5.75 6.99
CA GLU A 87 9.86 -5.18 5.83
C GLU A 87 9.28 -3.81 5.51
N TRP A 88 10.13 -2.84 5.19
CA TRP A 88 9.68 -1.55 4.72
C TRP A 88 9.19 -1.68 3.29
N VAL A 89 7.87 -1.59 3.10
CA VAL A 89 7.26 -1.65 1.77
C VAL A 89 6.92 -0.23 1.34
N LYS A 90 7.23 0.06 0.07
CA LYS A 90 6.85 1.28 -0.62
C LYS A 90 5.35 1.27 -0.84
N ILE A 91 4.66 2.25 -0.25
CA ILE A 91 3.22 2.41 -0.36
C ILE A 91 2.87 3.30 -1.53
N VAL A 92 3.40 4.52 -1.53
CA VAL A 92 3.12 5.50 -2.58
C VAL A 92 4.25 6.52 -2.66
N ARG A 93 4.52 6.99 -3.87
CA ARG A 93 5.40 8.13 -4.11
C ARG A 93 4.60 9.42 -4.08
N GLY A 94 5.14 10.43 -3.44
CA GLY A 94 4.50 11.74 -3.35
C GLY A 94 5.48 12.88 -3.45
N VAL A 95 4.91 14.08 -3.50
CA VAL A 95 5.64 15.32 -3.42
C VAL A 95 4.93 16.28 -2.48
N SER A 96 5.73 16.93 -1.64
CA SER A 96 5.32 18.03 -0.78
C SER A 96 5.91 19.33 -1.32
N VAL A 97 5.05 20.32 -1.54
CA VAL A 97 5.42 21.64 -2.04
C VAL A 97 5.07 22.66 -0.98
N ARG A 98 6.02 23.51 -0.61
CA ARG A 98 5.82 24.58 0.38
C ARG A 98 6.22 25.92 -0.23
N ARG A 99 5.30 26.87 -0.24
CA ARG A 99 5.56 28.24 -0.73
C ARG A 99 5.76 29.18 0.45
N TYR A 100 6.88 29.90 0.45
CA TYR A 100 7.27 30.77 1.55
C TYR A 100 7.01 32.22 1.19
N ARG A 101 6.31 32.96 2.05
CA ARG A 101 6.04 34.40 1.88
C ARG A 101 6.29 35.12 3.19
N ASN A 102 7.14 36.15 3.18
CA ASN A 102 7.47 36.95 4.37
C ASN A 102 7.90 36.11 5.59
N GLY A 103 8.65 35.03 5.36
CA GLY A 103 9.13 34.12 6.42
C GLY A 103 8.10 33.07 6.90
N TRP A 104 6.89 33.06 6.35
CA TRP A 104 5.84 32.10 6.67
C TRP A 104 5.61 31.10 5.53
N VAL A 105 5.20 29.88 5.86
CA VAL A 105 4.64 28.94 4.88
C VAL A 105 3.22 29.38 4.56
N ARG A 106 3.00 29.84 3.33
CA ARG A 106 1.70 30.31 2.85
C ARG A 106 0.89 29.22 2.18
N ASP A 107 1.52 28.39 1.37
CA ASP A 107 0.86 27.26 0.72
C ASP A 107 1.63 25.99 1.07
N ALA A 108 0.93 24.98 1.56
CA ALA A 108 1.44 23.66 1.82
C ALA A 108 0.61 22.64 1.04
N VAL A 109 1.17 22.12 -0.04
CA VAL A 109 0.45 21.27 -0.99
C VAL A 109 1.12 19.92 -1.04
N ASP A 110 0.34 18.85 -0.87
CA ASP A 110 0.82 17.49 -1.05
C ASP A 110 0.11 16.84 -2.25
N PHE A 111 0.89 16.20 -3.13
CA PHE A 111 0.38 15.42 -4.27
C PHE A 111 0.90 14.00 -4.17
N PHE A 112 -0.01 13.03 -4.12
CA PHE A 112 0.27 11.60 -4.17
C PHE A 112 -1.03 10.84 -4.47
N ASP A 113 -0.89 9.59 -4.91
CA ASP A 113 -2.03 8.73 -5.17
C ASP A 113 -2.62 8.16 -3.87
N THR A 114 -3.87 8.48 -3.55
CA THR A 114 -4.50 8.00 -2.31
C THR A 114 -5.03 6.58 -2.43
N THR A 115 -5.19 6.08 -3.66
CA THR A 115 -5.79 4.78 -3.96
C THR A 115 -5.16 3.61 -3.16
N PRO A 116 -3.83 3.43 -3.10
CA PRO A 116 -3.22 2.33 -2.34
C PRO A 116 -3.57 2.36 -0.84
N ILE A 117 -3.66 3.57 -0.27
CA ILE A 117 -3.97 3.77 1.15
C ILE A 117 -5.46 3.54 1.40
N ARG A 118 -6.35 4.07 0.55
CA ARG A 118 -7.81 3.87 0.63
C ARG A 118 -8.17 2.39 0.53
N MET A 119 -7.56 1.65 -0.39
CA MET A 119 -7.71 0.18 -0.47
C MET A 119 -7.26 -0.52 0.82
N GLY A 120 -6.12 -0.11 1.37
CA GLY A 120 -5.62 -0.63 2.64
C GLY A 120 -6.53 -0.35 3.84
N MET A 121 -7.27 0.78 3.84
CA MET A 121 -8.26 1.10 4.87
C MET A 121 -9.55 0.31 4.70
N ALA A 122 -10.09 0.23 3.48
CA ALA A 122 -11.28 -0.59 3.21
C ALA A 122 -11.06 -2.07 3.62
N PHE A 123 -9.85 -2.58 3.44
CA PHE A 123 -9.46 -3.90 3.91
C PHE A 123 -9.50 -4.02 5.45
N ARG A 124 -9.08 -2.98 6.19
CA ARG A 124 -9.13 -2.94 7.66
C ARG A 124 -10.55 -2.78 8.20
N GLU A 125 -11.38 -1.95 7.55
CA GLU A 125 -12.81 -1.81 7.89
C GLU A 125 -13.53 -3.16 7.75
N LYS A 126 -13.28 -3.87 6.65
CA LYS A 126 -13.75 -5.24 6.41
C LYS A 126 -13.25 -6.25 7.46
N GLN A 127 -12.18 -5.95 8.19
CA GLN A 127 -11.67 -6.75 9.32
C GLN A 127 -12.24 -6.35 10.68
N GLY A 128 -13.14 -5.36 10.73
CA GLY A 128 -13.82 -4.92 11.94
C GLY A 128 -13.04 -3.91 12.78
N ASP A 129 -11.97 -3.33 12.23
CA ASP A 129 -11.27 -2.20 12.86
C ASP A 129 -12.18 -0.97 12.83
N ALA A 130 -12.30 -0.29 13.98
CA ALA A 130 -12.96 1.01 14.04
C ALA A 130 -12.05 2.06 13.37
N LEU A 131 -12.32 2.33 12.09
CA LEU A 131 -11.62 3.38 11.35
C LEU A 131 -12.38 4.69 11.41
N VAL A 132 -11.64 5.80 11.33
CA VAL A 132 -12.23 7.11 11.04
C VAL A 132 -12.76 7.03 9.60
N PRO A 133 -14.06 7.24 9.35
CA PRO A 133 -14.57 7.28 7.99
C PRO A 133 -13.82 8.40 7.24
N LEU A 134 -13.12 8.03 6.18
CA LEU A 134 -12.55 9.02 5.28
C LEU A 134 -13.69 9.72 4.56
N PRO A 135 -13.61 11.04 4.37
CA PRO A 135 -14.54 11.69 3.46
C PRO A 135 -14.39 11.10 2.06
N ASP A 136 -15.43 11.28 1.24
CA ASP A 136 -15.31 11.19 -0.21
C ASP A 136 -14.08 11.99 -0.64
N TRP A 137 -13.42 11.56 -1.71
CA TRP A 137 -12.32 12.35 -2.26
C TRP A 137 -12.83 13.79 -2.48
N PRO A 138 -12.01 14.81 -2.16
CA PRO A 138 -12.47 16.17 -2.21
C PRO A 138 -12.86 16.53 -3.64
N ARG A 139 -14.18 16.62 -3.93
CA ARG A 139 -14.75 17.24 -5.14
C ARG A 139 -14.53 18.76 -5.19
N VAL A 140 -13.70 19.29 -4.28
CA VAL A 140 -13.62 20.71 -3.95
C VAL A 140 -13.03 21.48 -5.12
N PRO A 141 -13.67 22.59 -5.55
CA PRO A 141 -13.04 23.53 -6.47
C PRO A 141 -11.84 24.14 -5.76
N THR A 142 -10.63 23.82 -6.23
CA THR A 142 -9.43 24.50 -5.71
C THR A 142 -9.57 25.98 -6.01
N LYS A 143 -9.41 26.81 -4.98
CA LYS A 143 -9.21 28.24 -5.20
C LYS A 143 -8.01 28.40 -6.15
N PRO A 144 -8.09 29.24 -7.19
CA PRO A 144 -6.91 29.54 -8.01
C PRO A 144 -5.80 29.99 -7.07
N TRP A 145 -4.61 29.43 -7.22
CA TRP A 145 -3.45 30.00 -6.58
C TRP A 145 -3.24 31.40 -7.15
N VAL A 146 -3.41 32.42 -6.32
CA VAL A 146 -3.26 33.82 -6.73
C VAL A 146 -1.84 34.25 -6.39
N ARG A 147 -0.95 34.16 -7.38
CA ARG A 147 0.35 34.82 -7.37
C ARG A 147 0.17 36.31 -7.10
N SER A 148 1.08 36.96 -6.39
CA SER A 148 1.04 38.43 -6.34
C SER A 148 1.44 38.96 -7.72
N ASP A 149 0.54 39.70 -8.37
CA ASP A 149 0.85 40.31 -9.66
C ASP A 149 1.58 41.65 -9.50
N PRO A 150 2.75 41.84 -10.13
CA PRO A 150 3.81 40.86 -10.45
C PRO A 150 4.75 40.62 -9.26
N PRO A 151 5.46 39.47 -9.22
CA PRO A 151 6.44 39.19 -8.17
C PRO A 151 7.59 40.22 -8.21
N PRO A 152 8.19 40.56 -7.06
CA PRO A 152 9.41 41.34 -7.00
C PRO A 152 10.49 40.83 -7.96
N ALA A 153 11.23 41.75 -8.57
CA ALA A 153 12.39 41.39 -9.38
C ALA A 153 13.42 40.65 -8.50
N LEU A 154 14.05 39.63 -9.09
CA LEU A 154 15.11 38.89 -8.42
C LEU A 154 16.35 39.77 -8.22
N SER A 155 17.17 39.44 -7.22
CA SER A 155 18.47 40.11 -7.09
C SER A 155 19.33 39.83 -8.32
N PRO A 156 20.22 40.76 -8.75
CA PRO A 156 21.10 40.53 -9.91
C PRO A 156 21.92 39.24 -9.82
N ALA A 157 22.36 38.85 -8.61
CA ALA A 157 23.07 37.60 -8.39
C ALA A 157 22.18 36.36 -8.59
N ALA A 158 20.92 36.42 -8.16
CA ALA A 158 19.95 35.34 -8.40
C ALA A 158 19.58 35.24 -9.89
N GLU A 159 19.45 36.37 -10.58
CA GLU A 159 19.23 36.39 -12.03
C GLU A 159 20.40 35.81 -12.81
N ASP A 160 21.63 36.17 -12.47
CA ASP A 160 22.85 35.67 -13.12
C ASP A 160 23.03 34.17 -12.89
N TRP A 161 22.83 33.72 -11.65
CA TRP A 161 22.86 32.30 -11.28
C TRP A 161 21.81 31.47 -12.03
N ARG A 162 20.57 31.99 -12.15
CA ARG A 162 19.49 31.33 -12.89
C ARG A 162 19.80 31.28 -14.38
N ARG A 163 20.31 32.38 -14.95
CA ARG A 163 20.70 32.48 -16.37
C ARG A 163 21.78 31.48 -16.74
N GLY A 164 22.85 31.38 -15.95
CA GLY A 164 23.94 30.44 -16.22
C GLY A 164 23.51 28.97 -16.24
N ARG A 165 22.48 28.58 -15.48
CA ARG A 165 21.86 27.25 -15.55
C ARG A 165 20.95 27.10 -16.75
N ALA A 166 20.12 28.12 -16.98
CA ALA A 166 19.16 28.17 -18.07
C ALA A 166 19.85 28.05 -19.45
N GLU A 167 21.07 28.58 -19.58
CA GLU A 167 21.90 28.54 -20.79
C GLU A 167 22.72 27.23 -20.95
N ARG A 168 22.72 26.33 -19.96
CA ARG A 168 23.38 25.02 -20.09
C ARG A 168 22.74 24.21 -21.20
N GLY A 169 23.54 23.37 -21.87
CA GLY A 169 23.10 22.59 -23.02
C GLY A 169 23.46 23.22 -24.37
N ALA A 170 23.93 24.47 -24.40
CA ALA A 170 24.51 25.08 -25.58
C ALA A 170 25.70 24.23 -26.10
N GLY A 171 25.51 23.54 -27.23
CA GLY A 171 26.52 22.63 -27.82
C GLY A 171 26.31 21.14 -27.57
N THR A 172 25.20 20.75 -26.95
CA THR A 172 24.78 19.35 -26.80
C THR A 172 24.09 18.85 -28.09
N PRO A 173 23.91 17.52 -28.28
CA PRO A 173 23.36 17.00 -29.53
C PRO A 173 21.95 17.52 -29.89
N THR A 174 21.16 17.99 -28.91
CA THR A 174 19.86 18.61 -29.17
C THR A 174 19.98 20.04 -29.72
N GLY A 175 21.11 20.71 -29.47
CA GLY A 175 21.28 22.13 -29.75
C GLY A 175 20.42 23.05 -28.88
N LEU A 176 19.73 22.50 -27.87
CA LEU A 176 18.80 23.22 -27.01
C LEU A 176 19.44 23.51 -25.65
N THR A 177 19.12 24.67 -25.11
CA THR A 177 19.41 24.97 -23.71
C THR A 177 18.33 24.41 -22.79
N ASN A 178 18.61 24.29 -21.49
CA ASN A 178 17.59 23.91 -20.51
C ASN A 178 16.37 24.86 -20.54
N ARG A 179 16.59 26.16 -20.81
CA ARG A 179 15.51 27.14 -21.01
C ARG A 179 14.64 26.78 -22.20
N ASP A 180 15.25 26.42 -23.33
CA ASP A 180 14.52 26.07 -24.56
C ASP A 180 13.62 24.86 -24.33
N LEU A 181 14.09 23.87 -23.57
CA LEU A 181 13.27 22.72 -23.16
C LEU A 181 12.06 23.18 -22.34
N HIS A 182 12.27 23.99 -21.32
CA HIS A 182 11.17 24.49 -20.48
C HIS A 182 10.12 25.27 -21.29
N VAL A 183 10.57 26.13 -22.22
CA VAL A 183 9.69 26.88 -23.11
C VAL A 183 8.84 25.94 -23.96
N ARG A 184 9.46 24.93 -24.60
CA ARG A 184 8.77 23.98 -25.47
C ARG A 184 7.76 23.12 -24.72
N ILE A 185 8.00 22.82 -23.45
CA ILE A 185 7.11 21.96 -22.67
C ILE A 185 5.93 22.76 -22.11
N PHE A 186 6.16 23.96 -21.58
CA PHE A 186 5.14 24.64 -20.76
C PHE A 186 4.67 26.00 -21.29
N GLU A 187 5.53 26.76 -21.95
CA GLU A 187 5.17 28.12 -22.38
C GLU A 187 4.65 28.17 -23.82
N ARG A 188 5.20 27.30 -24.67
CA ARG A 188 4.87 27.20 -26.10
C ARG A 188 4.84 25.73 -26.55
N PRO A 189 3.97 24.89 -25.95
CA PRO A 189 3.80 23.53 -26.39
C PRO A 189 3.27 23.48 -27.82
N ASN A 190 3.75 22.51 -28.60
CA ASN A 190 3.16 22.22 -29.90
C ASN A 190 1.77 21.60 -29.68
N PRO A 191 0.68 22.27 -30.10
CA PRO A 191 -0.67 21.77 -29.84
C PRO A 191 -1.07 20.57 -30.73
N THR A 192 -0.26 20.26 -31.75
CA THR A 192 -0.56 19.21 -32.74
C THR A 192 0.28 17.94 -32.58
N ASP A 193 1.47 18.04 -31.98
CA ASP A 193 2.38 16.91 -31.76
C ASP A 193 3.21 17.12 -30.49
N PHE A 194 2.51 17.36 -29.38
CA PHE A 194 3.19 17.53 -28.09
C PHE A 194 3.98 16.28 -27.70
N ASP A 195 3.40 15.09 -27.87
CA ASP A 195 3.98 13.84 -27.41
C ASP A 195 5.22 13.44 -28.20
N GLY A 196 5.20 13.61 -29.53
CA GLY A 196 6.35 13.37 -30.40
C GLY A 196 7.48 14.36 -30.10
N GLU A 197 7.15 15.66 -29.96
CA GLU A 197 8.15 16.66 -29.59
C GLU A 197 8.73 16.42 -28.21
N PHE A 198 7.89 16.19 -27.20
CA PHE A 198 8.33 15.93 -25.84
C PHE A 198 9.25 14.71 -25.78
N SER A 199 8.88 13.63 -26.49
CA SER A 199 9.71 12.43 -26.59
C SER A 199 11.09 12.72 -27.18
N ALA A 200 11.19 13.63 -28.17
CA ALA A 200 12.46 14.03 -28.76
C ALA A 200 13.36 14.83 -27.79
N LEU A 201 12.79 15.44 -26.74
CA LEU A 201 13.53 16.18 -25.71
C LEU A 201 14.12 15.28 -24.61
N LEU A 202 13.76 13.99 -24.59
CA LEU A 202 14.24 13.02 -23.61
C LEU A 202 15.62 12.50 -24.01
N HIS A 203 16.51 12.38 -23.03
CA HIS A 203 17.80 11.71 -23.21
C HIS A 203 17.60 10.24 -23.61
N PRO A 204 18.36 9.71 -24.60
CA PRO A 204 18.20 8.34 -25.10
C PRO A 204 18.16 7.24 -24.02
N THR A 205 19.07 7.29 -23.05
CA THR A 205 19.19 6.26 -21.99
C THR A 205 18.90 6.74 -20.57
N ALA A 206 19.25 7.98 -20.21
CA ALA A 206 19.17 8.48 -18.84
C ALA A 206 17.78 8.95 -18.40
N SER A 207 16.87 9.22 -19.34
CA SER A 207 15.54 9.74 -18.98
C SER A 207 14.71 8.72 -18.22
N VAL A 208 14.03 9.21 -17.19
CA VAL A 208 13.03 8.45 -16.45
C VAL A 208 11.71 9.22 -16.47
N TYR A 209 10.61 8.54 -16.76
CA TYR A 209 9.26 9.06 -16.63
C TYR A 209 8.52 8.34 -15.51
N ILE A 210 7.85 9.09 -14.63
CA ILE A 210 7.06 8.56 -13.52
C ILE A 210 5.60 8.98 -13.72
N ASP A 211 4.74 7.99 -13.84
CA ASP A 211 3.29 8.17 -13.97
C ASP A 211 2.55 7.35 -12.89
N PRO A 212 1.58 7.92 -12.16
CA PRO A 212 0.85 7.20 -11.11
C PRO A 212 0.09 5.96 -11.61
N ILE A 213 -0.38 5.96 -12.86
CA ILE A 213 -1.13 4.85 -13.46
C ILE A 213 -0.17 3.82 -14.08
N PHE A 214 0.79 4.28 -14.88
CA PHE A 214 1.67 3.42 -15.69
C PHE A 214 3.02 3.08 -15.05
N GLY A 215 3.34 3.69 -13.90
CA GLY A 215 4.57 3.43 -13.15
C GLY A 215 5.81 4.15 -13.69
N GLU A 216 6.94 3.45 -13.71
CA GLU A 216 8.24 4.01 -14.06
C GLU A 216 8.72 3.50 -15.43
N LEU A 217 9.07 4.42 -16.32
CA LEU A 217 9.54 4.15 -17.68
C LEU A 217 10.94 4.70 -17.87
N HIS A 218 11.83 3.93 -18.50
CA HIS A 218 13.25 4.28 -18.64
C HIS A 218 13.69 4.37 -20.10
N GLY A 219 14.40 5.45 -20.42
CA GLY A 219 14.96 5.72 -21.72
C GLY A 219 13.93 6.30 -22.70
N GLN A 220 14.43 7.14 -23.61
CA GLN A 220 13.61 7.87 -24.58
C GLN A 220 12.68 6.94 -25.37
N LYS A 221 13.19 5.81 -25.87
CA LYS A 221 12.41 4.92 -26.73
C LYS A 221 11.19 4.34 -26.00
N ALA A 222 11.37 3.84 -24.78
CA ALA A 222 10.28 3.23 -24.03
C ALA A 222 9.20 4.25 -23.67
N ILE A 223 9.61 5.48 -23.32
CA ILE A 223 8.70 6.59 -23.02
C ILE A 223 7.95 7.02 -24.29
N ALA A 224 8.65 7.11 -25.43
CA ALA A 224 8.04 7.46 -26.71
C ALA A 224 7.03 6.42 -27.20
N ASP A 225 7.37 5.13 -27.11
CA ASP A 225 6.47 4.03 -27.45
C ASP A 225 5.20 4.07 -26.57
N TRP A 226 5.38 4.32 -25.26
CA TRP A 226 4.28 4.46 -24.32
C TRP A 226 3.36 5.63 -24.64
N LEU A 227 3.91 6.83 -24.87
CA LEU A 227 3.12 8.01 -25.23
C LEU A 227 2.33 7.77 -26.52
N ALA A 228 2.97 7.20 -27.55
CA ALA A 228 2.32 6.90 -28.82
C ALA A 228 1.20 5.85 -28.71
N ASP A 229 1.28 4.93 -27.73
CA ASP A 229 0.26 3.89 -27.49
C ASP A 229 -0.89 4.38 -26.57
N VAL A 230 -0.58 5.24 -25.59
CA VAL A 230 -1.52 5.64 -24.54
C VAL A 230 -2.25 6.94 -24.87
N MET A 231 -1.56 7.96 -25.40
CA MET A 231 -2.17 9.28 -25.62
C MET A 231 -3.35 9.26 -26.59
N PRO A 232 -3.32 8.51 -27.72
CA PRO A 232 -4.49 8.39 -28.59
C PRO A 232 -5.73 7.76 -27.92
N LYS A 233 -5.53 7.00 -26.83
CA LYS A 233 -6.60 6.31 -26.09
C LYS A 233 -7.09 7.10 -24.87
N ALA A 234 -6.38 8.16 -24.46
CA ALA A 234 -6.77 8.99 -23.32
C ALA A 234 -8.05 9.80 -23.58
N GLY A 235 -8.45 9.94 -24.85
CA GLY A 235 -9.60 10.75 -25.25
C GLY A 235 -9.25 12.24 -25.34
N ASN A 236 -10.26 13.08 -25.51
CA ASN A 236 -10.13 14.53 -25.59
C ASN A 236 -9.96 15.14 -24.20
N VAL A 237 -8.75 15.02 -23.65
CA VAL A 237 -8.37 15.57 -22.34
C VAL A 237 -7.38 16.72 -22.50
N ALA A 238 -7.54 17.75 -21.68
CA ALA A 238 -6.61 18.87 -21.60
C ALA A 238 -5.96 18.94 -20.21
N PHE A 239 -4.67 19.24 -20.18
CA PHE A 239 -3.96 19.59 -18.95
C PHE A 239 -3.86 21.11 -18.88
N GLU A 240 -4.69 21.71 -18.04
CA GLU A 240 -4.70 23.16 -17.85
C GLU A 240 -3.81 23.53 -16.66
N LEU A 241 -2.79 24.34 -16.90
CA LEU A 241 -1.96 24.90 -15.84
C LEU A 241 -2.80 25.79 -14.92
N THR A 242 -2.70 25.57 -13.61
CA THR A 242 -3.39 26.39 -12.61
C THR A 242 -2.61 27.66 -12.26
N GLU A 243 -1.32 27.67 -12.56
CA GLU A 243 -0.39 28.77 -12.33
C GLU A 243 0.74 28.78 -13.37
N GLN A 244 1.55 29.85 -13.37
CA GLN A 244 2.79 29.84 -14.14
C GLN A 244 3.81 28.90 -13.50
N PRO A 245 4.42 27.98 -14.28
CA PRO A 245 5.44 27.09 -13.78
C PRO A 245 6.63 27.83 -13.15
N VAL A 246 7.21 27.22 -12.12
CA VAL A 246 8.46 27.68 -11.52
C VAL A 246 9.62 26.96 -12.20
N PHE A 247 10.66 27.69 -12.58
CA PHE A 247 11.83 27.15 -13.29
C PHE A 247 13.12 27.81 -12.80
N ASP A 248 14.07 27.03 -12.31
CA ASP A 248 15.34 27.53 -11.77
C ASP A 248 16.54 27.37 -12.72
N GLY A 249 16.33 26.78 -13.90
CA GLY A 249 17.38 26.45 -14.86
C GLY A 249 17.66 24.95 -14.99
N ASP A 250 17.60 24.19 -13.90
CA ASP A 250 17.87 22.74 -13.88
C ASP A 250 16.61 21.92 -13.53
N MET A 251 15.57 22.56 -13.01
CA MET A 251 14.31 21.94 -12.64
C MET A 251 13.13 22.88 -12.94
N SER A 252 11.99 22.29 -13.28
CA SER A 252 10.72 23.01 -13.27
C SER A 252 9.63 22.25 -12.51
N TYR A 253 8.69 23.02 -11.99
CA TYR A 253 7.50 22.58 -11.30
C TYR A 253 6.28 23.29 -11.88
N SER A 254 5.19 22.56 -12.10
CA SER A 254 3.93 23.11 -12.59
C SER A 254 2.75 22.37 -12.00
N GLU A 255 1.78 23.10 -11.47
CA GLU A 255 0.48 22.55 -11.09
C GLU A 255 -0.51 22.62 -12.25
N TRP A 256 -1.36 21.60 -12.34
CA TRP A 256 -2.35 21.49 -13.41
C TRP A 256 -3.63 20.80 -12.93
N ARG A 257 -4.69 20.98 -13.73
CA ARG A 257 -5.92 20.18 -13.67
C ARG A 257 -6.12 19.45 -14.99
N GLN A 258 -6.51 18.19 -14.90
CA GLN A 258 -6.91 17.40 -16.06
C GLN A 258 -8.40 17.60 -16.30
N VAL A 259 -8.76 17.92 -17.54
CA VAL A 259 -10.12 18.30 -17.94
C VAL A 259 -10.55 17.45 -19.12
N ALA A 260 -11.62 16.68 -18.97
CA ALA A 260 -12.31 16.04 -20.09
C ALA A 260 -13.12 17.10 -20.86
N ILE A 261 -12.96 17.14 -22.18
CA ILE A 261 -13.70 18.02 -23.07
C ILE A 261 -14.71 17.17 -23.85
N LEU A 262 -15.97 17.29 -23.49
CA LEU A 262 -17.07 16.55 -24.08
C LEU A 262 -17.35 17.01 -25.53
N PRO A 263 -18.01 16.18 -26.36
CA PRO A 263 -18.42 16.58 -27.72
C PRO A 263 -19.34 17.81 -27.75
N SER A 264 -20.06 18.08 -26.66
CA SER A 264 -20.87 19.30 -26.47
C SER A 264 -20.03 20.57 -26.28
N GLY A 265 -18.72 20.44 -26.02
CA GLY A 265 -17.83 21.51 -25.59
C GLY A 265 -17.81 21.73 -24.06
N GLU A 266 -18.65 21.00 -23.31
CA GLU A 266 -18.61 21.02 -21.85
C GLU A 266 -17.27 20.51 -21.32
N ARG A 267 -16.80 21.11 -20.22
CA ARG A 267 -15.51 20.85 -19.61
C ARG A 267 -15.70 20.28 -18.22
N VAL A 268 -15.22 19.06 -17.97
CA VAL A 268 -15.34 18.37 -16.69
C VAL A 268 -13.95 18.16 -16.10
N VAL A 269 -13.71 18.71 -14.91
CA VAL A 269 -12.43 18.50 -14.19
C VAL A 269 -12.41 17.08 -13.65
N MET A 270 -11.37 16.32 -14.01
CA MET A 270 -11.21 14.91 -13.67
C MET A 270 -10.36 14.72 -12.42
N THR A 271 -9.18 15.36 -12.39
CA THR A 271 -8.25 15.31 -11.27
C THR A 271 -7.30 16.52 -11.34
N ARG A 272 -6.49 16.69 -10.29
CA ARG A 272 -5.44 17.70 -10.20
C ARG A 272 -4.12 17.04 -9.89
N GLY A 273 -3.06 17.67 -10.37
CA GLY A 273 -1.72 17.15 -10.17
C GLY A 273 -0.67 18.22 -10.29
N CYS A 274 0.56 17.76 -10.19
CA CYS A 274 1.72 18.55 -10.57
C CYS A 274 2.67 17.73 -11.43
N SER A 275 3.50 18.45 -12.17
CA SER A 275 4.55 17.90 -13.00
C SER A 275 5.88 18.47 -12.56
N ILE A 276 6.85 17.58 -12.35
CA ILE A 276 8.25 17.91 -12.11
C ILE A 276 9.05 17.51 -13.34
N ARG A 277 9.92 18.40 -13.80
CA ARG A 277 10.91 18.10 -14.84
C ARG A 277 12.29 18.48 -14.33
N ARG A 278 13.30 17.63 -14.57
CA ARG A 278 14.71 17.99 -14.37
C ARG A 278 15.45 17.93 -15.69
N TYR A 279 16.28 18.94 -15.89
CA TYR A 279 17.02 19.19 -17.11
C TYR A 279 18.51 19.02 -16.84
N LYS A 280 19.22 18.45 -17.80
CA LYS A 280 20.67 18.38 -17.75
C LYS A 280 21.21 18.40 -19.16
N ASP A 281 22.11 19.35 -19.41
CA ASP A 281 22.85 19.47 -20.66
C ASP A 281 21.90 19.39 -21.88
N GLY A 282 20.83 20.20 -21.90
CA GLY A 282 19.93 20.26 -23.06
C GLY A 282 19.05 19.01 -23.25
N TRP A 283 18.91 18.18 -22.22
CA TRP A 283 17.97 17.04 -22.17
C TRP A 283 17.04 17.10 -20.97
N VAL A 284 15.83 16.55 -21.12
CA VAL A 284 14.95 16.19 -20.00
C VAL A 284 15.40 14.83 -19.47
N ILE A 285 16.04 14.79 -18.29
CA ILE A 285 16.55 13.55 -17.69
C ILE A 285 15.59 12.92 -16.68
N TYR A 286 14.58 13.67 -16.24
CA TYR A 286 13.59 13.19 -15.31
C TYR A 286 12.28 13.93 -15.54
N ALA A 287 11.19 13.18 -15.69
CA ALA A 287 9.84 13.68 -15.75
C ALA A 287 8.98 12.88 -14.77
N ALA A 288 8.24 13.56 -13.91
CA ALA A 288 7.30 12.90 -13.01
C ALA A 288 6.02 13.69 -12.91
N ASP A 289 4.91 12.98 -12.95
CA ASP A 289 3.60 13.53 -12.67
C ASP A 289 3.08 12.92 -11.36
N TYR A 290 2.50 13.76 -10.52
CA TYR A 290 1.94 13.38 -9.23
C TYR A 290 0.51 13.85 -9.17
N PHE A 291 -0.44 12.93 -9.09
CA PHE A 291 -1.87 13.20 -8.94
C PHE A 291 -2.55 12.03 -8.25
N ASP A 292 -3.75 12.29 -7.72
CA ASP A 292 -4.58 11.25 -7.13
C ASP A 292 -5.40 10.55 -8.22
N THR A 293 -5.34 9.21 -8.26
CA THR A 293 -6.14 8.41 -9.19
C THR A 293 -7.53 8.11 -8.66
N ALA A 294 -7.78 8.27 -7.35
CA ALA A 294 -9.07 7.98 -6.74
C ALA A 294 -10.25 8.75 -7.39
N PRO A 295 -10.14 10.06 -7.74
CA PRO A 295 -11.18 10.78 -8.46
C PRO A 295 -11.55 10.18 -9.83
N LEU A 296 -10.61 9.51 -10.49
CA LEU A 296 -10.83 8.88 -11.80
C LEU A 296 -11.75 7.65 -11.72
N MET A 297 -11.98 7.13 -10.50
CA MET A 297 -12.90 6.03 -10.24
C MET A 297 -14.34 6.49 -9.98
N ASP A 298 -14.58 7.80 -9.93
CA ASP A 298 -15.92 8.34 -9.75
C ASP A 298 -16.79 8.08 -11.01
N PRO A 299 -18.02 7.54 -10.86
CA PRO A 299 -18.88 7.24 -12.00
C PRO A 299 -19.16 8.43 -12.91
N GLU A 300 -19.26 9.65 -12.37
CA GLU A 300 -19.47 10.87 -13.16
C GLU A 300 -18.23 11.20 -13.99
N ILE A 301 -17.03 11.03 -13.42
CA ILE A 301 -15.75 11.24 -14.11
C ILE A 301 -15.49 10.16 -15.15
N GLN A 302 -15.82 8.90 -14.86
CA GLN A 302 -15.74 7.80 -15.84
C GLN A 302 -16.68 8.02 -17.02
N ALA A 303 -17.91 8.49 -16.76
CA ALA A 303 -18.86 8.85 -17.81
C ALA A 303 -18.33 10.02 -18.66
N ALA A 304 -17.77 11.06 -18.03
CA ALA A 304 -17.18 12.19 -18.74
C ALA A 304 -15.96 11.79 -19.58
N SER A 305 -15.08 10.94 -19.04
CA SER A 305 -13.91 10.39 -19.74
C SER A 305 -14.31 9.56 -20.96
N THR A 306 -15.28 8.66 -20.79
CA THR A 306 -15.83 7.85 -21.89
C THR A 306 -16.47 8.73 -22.96
N ALA A 307 -17.25 9.73 -22.55
CA ALA A 307 -17.90 10.65 -23.47
C ALA A 307 -16.89 11.56 -24.21
N ALA A 308 -15.75 11.87 -23.59
CA ALA A 308 -14.62 12.53 -24.23
C ALA A 308 -13.82 11.60 -25.18
N GLY A 309 -14.21 10.33 -25.33
CA GLY A 309 -13.62 9.38 -26.26
C GLY A 309 -12.46 8.56 -25.70
N ALA A 310 -12.31 8.48 -24.38
CA ALA A 310 -11.31 7.62 -23.76
C ALA A 310 -11.61 6.13 -24.03
N THR A 311 -10.58 5.38 -24.38
CA THR A 311 -10.66 3.94 -24.68
C THR A 311 -9.62 3.11 -23.92
N LEU A 312 -8.88 3.73 -23.00
CA LEU A 312 -7.90 3.04 -22.16
C LEU A 312 -8.56 1.95 -21.33
N THR A 313 -7.93 0.78 -21.32
CA THR A 313 -8.35 -0.38 -20.54
C THR A 313 -7.31 -0.76 -19.51
N ILE A 314 -7.70 -1.61 -18.56
CA ILE A 314 -6.76 -2.19 -17.60
C ILE A 314 -5.65 -3.00 -18.29
N ASP A 315 -5.92 -3.59 -19.47
CA ASP A 315 -4.93 -4.35 -20.21
C ASP A 315 -3.88 -3.46 -20.88
N ASP A 316 -4.25 -2.23 -21.24
CA ASP A 316 -3.28 -1.21 -21.66
C ASP A 316 -2.35 -0.82 -20.50
N VAL A 317 -2.89 -0.66 -19.28
CA VAL A 317 -2.07 -0.39 -18.09
C VAL A 317 -1.12 -1.55 -17.79
N ARG A 318 -1.62 -2.79 -17.82
CA ARG A 318 -0.81 -4.01 -17.56
C ARG A 318 0.35 -4.21 -18.51
N ARG A 319 0.23 -3.71 -19.75
CA ARG A 319 1.33 -3.76 -20.73
C ARG A 319 2.59 -3.07 -20.21
N TYR A 320 2.43 -2.02 -19.41
CA TYR A 320 3.53 -1.26 -18.79
C TYR A 320 3.72 -1.60 -17.31
N ARG A 321 2.70 -2.22 -16.69
CA ARG A 321 2.69 -2.68 -15.29
C ARG A 321 2.45 -4.19 -15.20
N PRO A 322 3.44 -5.02 -15.58
CA PRO A 322 3.30 -6.48 -15.52
C PRO A 322 3.19 -7.01 -14.08
N ASP A 323 3.50 -6.17 -13.09
CA ASP A 323 3.25 -6.43 -11.67
C ASP A 323 1.75 -6.44 -11.31
N ILE A 324 0.88 -5.92 -12.19
CA ILE A 324 -0.58 -5.97 -12.04
C ILE A 324 -1.12 -7.27 -12.69
N PRO A 325 -1.68 -8.23 -11.92
CA PRO A 325 -2.13 -9.52 -12.45
C PRO A 325 -3.37 -9.41 -13.34
N ALA A 326 -3.49 -10.27 -14.37
CA ALA A 326 -4.65 -10.37 -15.29
C ALA A 326 -5.96 -10.81 -14.59
N PRO A 327 -7.16 -10.40 -15.04
CA PRO A 327 -8.40 -10.99 -14.55
C PRO A 327 -8.46 -12.43 -15.05
N GLU A 328 -8.69 -13.38 -14.15
CA GLU A 328 -9.01 -14.75 -14.56
C GLU A 328 -10.32 -14.70 -15.38
N ALA A 329 -10.35 -15.37 -16.55
CA ALA A 329 -11.54 -15.45 -17.38
C ALA A 329 -12.66 -16.11 -16.58
N ALA A 330 -13.70 -15.33 -16.26
CA ALA A 330 -14.84 -15.79 -15.50
C ALA A 330 -15.72 -16.67 -16.39
N ASP A 331 -15.72 -17.98 -16.11
CA ASP A 331 -16.88 -18.81 -16.44
C ASP A 331 -18.09 -18.23 -15.67
N GLY A 332 -19.21 -18.09 -16.39
CA GLY A 332 -20.31 -17.19 -16.04
C GLY A 332 -20.92 -17.36 -14.64
N GLU A 333 -21.46 -16.22 -14.18
CA GLU A 333 -22.24 -15.98 -12.95
C GLU A 333 -21.47 -15.85 -11.62
N ASN A 334 -20.78 -14.71 -11.45
CA ASN A 334 -20.86 -13.89 -10.24
C ASN A 334 -20.20 -12.53 -10.48
N VAL A 335 -20.99 -11.45 -10.55
CA VAL A 335 -20.47 -10.09 -10.63
C VAL A 335 -20.19 -9.61 -9.21
N ASP A 336 -18.92 -9.60 -8.78
CA ASP A 336 -18.48 -9.00 -7.52
C ASP A 336 -18.52 -7.47 -7.61
N ILE A 337 -19.70 -6.91 -7.32
CA ILE A 337 -19.97 -5.47 -7.27
C ILE A 337 -19.31 -4.79 -6.03
N LEU A 338 -18.70 -5.53 -5.08
CA LEU A 338 -18.25 -4.99 -3.79
C LEU A 338 -16.73 -5.15 -3.49
N GLY A 339 -15.94 -5.58 -4.47
CA GLY A 339 -14.47 -5.54 -4.41
C GLY A 339 -13.90 -6.28 -3.20
N LEU A 340 -14.27 -7.54 -3.03
CA LEU A 340 -13.84 -8.39 -1.92
C LEU A 340 -12.91 -9.54 -2.35
N ALA A 341 -12.74 -9.78 -3.65
CA ALA A 341 -11.68 -10.66 -4.14
C ALA A 341 -10.30 -9.99 -4.05
N SER A 342 -9.37 -10.64 -3.35
CA SER A 342 -7.96 -10.22 -3.26
C SER A 342 -7.27 -10.35 -4.62
N THR A 343 -6.58 -9.29 -5.06
CA THR A 343 -5.77 -9.24 -6.29
C THR A 343 -4.28 -9.49 -6.07
N LEU A 344 -3.87 -10.03 -4.92
CA LEU A 344 -2.48 -10.45 -4.73
C LEU A 344 -2.27 -11.83 -5.37
N PRO A 345 -1.16 -12.04 -6.12
CA PRO A 345 -0.90 -13.33 -6.75
C PRO A 345 -0.78 -14.44 -5.70
N ARG A 346 -1.43 -15.58 -5.97
CA ARG A 346 -1.10 -16.83 -5.27
C ARG A 346 0.35 -17.20 -5.60
N PRO A 347 1.15 -17.70 -4.63
CA PRO A 347 2.44 -18.28 -4.94
C PRO A 347 2.24 -19.39 -5.99
N ALA A 348 3.00 -19.33 -7.08
CA ALA A 348 2.95 -20.35 -8.11
C ALA A 348 3.19 -21.74 -7.51
N GLU A 349 2.34 -22.72 -7.83
CA GLU A 349 2.68 -24.13 -7.68
C GLU A 349 3.89 -24.43 -8.57
N VAL A 350 5.06 -24.54 -7.96
CA VAL A 350 6.24 -25.10 -8.62
C VAL A 350 6.01 -26.60 -8.77
N ARG A 351 5.42 -27.01 -9.90
CA ARG A 351 5.53 -28.41 -10.36
C ARG A 351 6.91 -28.62 -10.98
N GLY A 352 7.79 -29.16 -10.13
CA GLY A 352 8.92 -30.03 -10.42
C GLY A 352 9.69 -29.83 -11.72
N ASN A 353 10.89 -29.26 -11.59
CA ASN A 353 12.05 -30.04 -11.99
C ASN A 353 13.20 -29.83 -11.00
N ALA A 354 13.75 -30.95 -10.54
CA ALA A 354 14.77 -31.02 -9.52
C ALA A 354 16.09 -30.42 -10.02
N SER A 355 16.54 -29.34 -9.39
CA SER A 355 17.97 -29.10 -9.09
C SER A 355 18.11 -28.12 -7.94
N GLU A 356 19.00 -28.44 -7.02
CA GLU A 356 19.11 -27.95 -5.65
C GLU A 356 19.52 -26.47 -5.43
N LYS A 357 19.09 -25.94 -4.27
CA LYS A 357 19.77 -25.00 -3.35
C LYS A 357 20.13 -23.58 -3.84
N ASN A 358 19.28 -22.60 -3.49
CA ASN A 358 19.63 -21.60 -2.46
C ASN A 358 18.39 -20.81 -1.96
N SER A 359 17.70 -21.32 -0.93
CA SER A 359 16.90 -20.43 -0.07
C SER A 359 17.87 -19.59 0.77
N GLY A 360 17.59 -18.29 0.88
CA GLY A 360 18.43 -17.34 1.63
C GLY A 360 18.63 -17.78 3.09
N VAL A 361 19.68 -17.25 3.73
CA VAL A 361 20.07 -17.62 5.11
C VAL A 361 18.93 -17.45 6.12
N ARG A 362 18.05 -16.45 5.93
CA ARG A 362 16.83 -16.24 6.74
C ARG A 362 15.89 -17.44 6.72
N GLU A 363 15.51 -17.93 5.53
CA GLU A 363 14.57 -19.05 5.41
C GLU A 363 15.17 -20.34 5.97
N ARG A 364 16.46 -20.58 5.71
CA ARG A 364 17.17 -21.74 6.27
C ARG A 364 17.16 -21.76 7.79
N LEU A 365 17.30 -20.59 8.43
CA LEU A 365 17.19 -20.44 9.87
C LEU A 365 15.78 -20.74 10.39
N ILE A 366 14.74 -20.29 9.67
CA ILE A 366 13.35 -20.59 10.02
C ILE A 366 13.09 -22.09 9.88
N ASP A 367 13.48 -22.71 8.77
CA ASP A 367 13.26 -24.14 8.51
C ASP A 367 13.89 -25.02 9.58
N VAL A 368 15.15 -24.75 9.93
CA VAL A 368 15.85 -25.49 10.98
C VAL A 368 15.23 -25.26 12.36
N ALA A 369 14.84 -24.03 12.67
CA ALA A 369 14.18 -23.73 13.93
C ALA A 369 12.80 -24.39 14.03
N THR A 370 12.01 -24.41 12.95
CA THR A 370 10.74 -25.12 12.85
C THR A 370 10.93 -26.61 13.07
N ALA A 371 11.87 -27.24 12.36
CA ALA A 371 12.15 -28.67 12.49
C ALA A 371 12.60 -29.05 13.91
N GLU A 372 13.39 -28.21 14.58
CA GLU A 372 13.82 -28.45 15.96
C GLU A 372 12.66 -28.36 16.97
N ILE A 373 11.73 -27.42 16.77
CA ILE A 373 10.50 -27.31 17.59
C ILE A 373 9.59 -28.52 17.39
N GLU A 374 9.42 -28.96 16.15
CA GLU A 374 8.63 -30.16 15.83
C GLU A 374 9.25 -31.42 16.44
N ARG A 375 10.57 -31.58 16.31
CA ARG A 375 11.32 -32.74 16.84
C ARG A 375 11.30 -32.81 18.37
N THR A 376 11.44 -31.67 19.05
CA THR A 376 11.52 -31.63 20.53
C THR A 376 10.17 -31.51 21.21
N GLY A 377 9.13 -31.08 20.48
CA GLY A 377 7.81 -30.75 21.04
C GLY A 377 7.82 -29.53 21.96
N LYS A 378 8.93 -28.79 22.07
CA LYS A 378 9.08 -27.63 22.96
C LYS A 378 8.94 -26.32 22.17
N ALA A 379 8.26 -25.33 22.74
CA ALA A 379 8.13 -23.99 22.17
C ALA A 379 9.39 -23.11 22.32
N THR A 380 10.58 -23.71 22.40
CA THR A 380 11.84 -23.01 22.65
C THR A 380 12.98 -23.62 21.84
N ILE A 381 13.86 -22.77 21.32
CA ILE A 381 15.05 -23.16 20.57
C ILE A 381 16.34 -22.61 21.20
N SER A 382 17.48 -23.21 20.85
CA SER A 382 18.80 -22.63 21.09
C SER A 382 19.34 -22.02 19.79
N ILE A 383 19.67 -20.72 19.80
CA ILE A 383 20.23 -20.03 18.61
C ILE A 383 21.53 -20.69 18.15
N ARG A 384 22.35 -21.15 19.11
CA ARG A 384 23.60 -21.85 18.81
C ARG A 384 23.34 -23.17 18.08
N GLU A 385 22.33 -23.92 18.52
CA GLU A 385 21.99 -25.20 17.90
C GLU A 385 21.35 -25.01 16.52
N VAL A 386 20.45 -24.02 16.38
CA VAL A 386 19.86 -23.66 15.08
C VAL A 386 20.94 -23.21 14.09
N SER A 387 21.92 -22.42 14.52
CA SER A 387 23.04 -21.99 13.65
C SER A 387 23.89 -23.18 13.20
N ARG A 388 24.18 -24.11 14.14
CA ARG A 388 24.95 -25.32 13.87
C ARG A 388 24.24 -26.23 12.88
N LEU A 389 22.95 -26.47 13.09
CA LEU A 389 22.10 -27.30 12.22
C LEU A 389 21.88 -26.65 10.84
N ALA A 390 21.82 -25.32 10.75
CA ALA A 390 21.72 -24.58 9.49
C ALA A 390 23.05 -24.52 8.71
N GLY A 391 24.17 -24.94 9.30
CA GLY A 391 25.49 -24.91 8.67
C GLY A 391 26.03 -23.50 8.45
N ILE A 392 25.63 -22.54 9.29
CA ILE A 392 26.04 -21.12 9.18
C ILE A 392 26.87 -20.68 10.39
N SER A 393 27.58 -19.55 10.25
CA SER A 393 28.39 -19.01 11.35
C SER A 393 27.51 -18.58 12.52
N HIS A 394 28.07 -18.62 13.74
CA HIS A 394 27.32 -18.36 14.97
C HIS A 394 26.69 -16.95 15.03
N ASN A 395 27.29 -15.97 14.34
CA ASN A 395 26.79 -14.60 14.29
C ASN A 395 25.78 -14.35 13.15
N ALA A 396 25.67 -15.27 12.18
CA ALA A 396 24.81 -15.12 11.02
C ALA A 396 23.32 -14.85 11.36
N PRO A 397 22.71 -15.46 12.39
CA PRO A 397 21.31 -15.19 12.73
C PRO A 397 21.03 -13.74 13.10
N TYR A 398 21.98 -13.04 13.75
CA TYR A 398 21.80 -11.66 14.21
C TYR A 398 21.76 -10.64 13.06
N PHE A 399 22.22 -11.02 11.86
CA PHE A 399 22.05 -10.19 10.66
C PHE A 399 20.64 -10.29 10.05
N HIS A 400 19.85 -11.31 10.43
CA HIS A 400 18.53 -11.58 9.88
C HIS A 400 17.40 -11.42 10.90
N PHE A 401 17.71 -11.61 12.18
CA PHE A 401 16.77 -11.51 13.28
C PHE A 401 17.42 -10.69 14.40
N ALA A 402 16.71 -9.66 14.87
CA ALA A 402 17.21 -8.78 15.95
C ALA A 402 17.56 -9.56 17.22
N ASP A 403 16.76 -10.59 17.53
CA ASP A 403 16.98 -11.48 18.66
C ASP A 403 16.33 -12.86 18.44
N LYS A 404 16.44 -13.72 19.46
CA LYS A 404 15.80 -15.05 19.47
C LYS A 404 14.27 -14.97 19.35
N LYS A 405 13.65 -13.92 19.90
CA LYS A 405 12.20 -13.75 19.86
C LYS A 405 11.75 -13.45 18.43
N ALA A 406 12.48 -12.64 17.67
CA ALA A 406 12.21 -12.36 16.26
C ALA A 406 12.23 -13.62 15.40
N LEU A 407 13.21 -14.53 15.61
CA LEU A 407 13.22 -15.83 14.94
C LEU A 407 12.01 -16.69 15.34
N LEU A 408 11.67 -16.75 16.63
CA LEU A 408 10.51 -17.50 17.12
C LEU A 408 9.17 -16.93 16.62
N MET A 409 9.06 -15.62 16.42
CA MET A 409 7.89 -15.00 15.79
C MET A 409 7.73 -15.41 14.32
N ALA A 410 8.84 -15.49 13.57
CA ALA A 410 8.81 -16.00 12.18
C ALA A 410 8.43 -17.49 12.12
N VAL A 411 8.95 -18.30 13.05
CA VAL A 411 8.54 -19.71 13.18
C VAL A 411 7.06 -19.83 13.58
N ALA A 412 6.58 -18.97 14.46
CA ALA A 412 5.17 -18.92 14.83
C ALA A 412 4.27 -18.54 13.64
N ALA A 413 4.73 -17.62 12.76
CA ALA A 413 4.01 -17.31 11.52
C ALA A 413 3.89 -18.53 10.60
N ARG A 414 4.98 -19.31 10.44
CA ARG A 414 4.95 -20.61 9.73
C ARG A 414 4.03 -21.62 10.42
N GLY A 415 3.99 -21.64 11.76
CA GLY A 415 3.06 -22.44 12.55
C GLY A 415 1.59 -22.10 12.27
N PHE A 416 1.22 -20.81 12.24
CA PHE A 416 -0.14 -20.39 11.88
C PHE A 416 -0.51 -20.71 10.43
N ARG A 417 0.42 -20.58 9.48
CA ARG A 417 0.20 -21.01 8.08
C ARG A 417 -0.03 -22.52 7.98
N LYS A 418 0.72 -23.32 8.73
CA LYS A 418 0.53 -24.77 8.79
C LYS A 418 -0.83 -25.14 9.42
N LEU A 419 -1.22 -24.48 10.51
CA LEU A 419 -2.56 -24.61 11.10
C LEU A 419 -3.67 -24.28 10.09
N GLN A 420 -3.54 -23.15 9.39
CA GLN A 420 -4.50 -22.76 8.34
C GLN A 420 -4.59 -23.83 7.25
N GLY A 421 -3.46 -24.35 6.79
CA GLY A 421 -3.41 -25.41 5.77
C GLY A 421 -4.12 -26.69 6.21
N GLU A 422 -3.90 -27.16 7.44
CA GLU A 422 -4.59 -28.33 8.01
C GLU A 422 -6.10 -28.13 8.13
N MET A 423 -6.53 -26.93 8.53
CA MET A 423 -7.95 -26.56 8.60
C MET A 423 -8.61 -26.55 7.22
N VAL A 424 -7.97 -25.92 6.23
CA VAL A 424 -8.48 -25.88 4.85
C VAL A 424 -8.52 -27.28 4.23
N ALA A 425 -7.47 -28.08 4.42
CA ALA A 425 -7.40 -29.43 3.90
C ALA A 425 -8.49 -30.33 4.51
N ALA A 426 -8.75 -30.21 5.82
CA ALA A 426 -9.82 -30.95 6.47
C ALA A 426 -11.21 -30.54 5.96
N ALA A 427 -11.44 -29.25 5.72
CA ALA A 427 -12.73 -28.72 5.26
C ALA A 427 -12.98 -28.84 3.76
N ALA A 428 -11.99 -29.27 2.96
CA ALA A 428 -12.07 -29.32 1.50
C ALA A 428 -13.18 -30.25 0.97
N THR A 429 -13.55 -31.27 1.74
CA THR A 429 -14.61 -32.23 1.38
C THR A 429 -15.99 -31.87 1.90
N ALA A 430 -16.14 -30.72 2.59
CA ALA A 430 -17.40 -30.33 3.20
C ALA A 430 -18.50 -30.06 2.16
N GLN A 431 -19.66 -30.68 2.33
CA GLN A 431 -20.84 -30.51 1.46
C GLN A 431 -21.86 -29.53 2.03
N SER A 432 -21.68 -29.09 3.28
CA SER A 432 -22.55 -28.12 3.96
C SER A 432 -21.76 -27.16 4.86
N ALA A 433 -22.39 -26.04 5.25
CA ALA A 433 -21.80 -25.09 6.21
C ALA A 433 -21.56 -25.72 7.60
N ALA A 434 -22.48 -26.57 8.05
CA ALA A 434 -22.34 -27.33 9.29
C ALA A 434 -21.16 -28.30 9.23
N GLU A 435 -21.04 -29.05 8.13
CA GLU A 435 -19.92 -29.95 7.91
C GLU A 435 -18.58 -29.20 7.80
N ARG A 436 -18.56 -28.05 7.13
CA ARG A 436 -17.39 -27.17 7.05
C ARG A 436 -16.93 -26.72 8.43
N HIS A 437 -17.84 -26.24 9.28
CA HIS A 437 -17.52 -25.84 10.64
C HIS A 437 -16.95 -27.01 11.48
N ARG A 438 -17.57 -28.19 11.39
CA ARG A 438 -17.07 -29.42 12.04
C ARG A 438 -15.65 -29.76 11.59
N LEU A 439 -15.42 -29.83 10.27
CA LEU A 439 -14.15 -30.24 9.68
C LEU A 439 -13.02 -29.23 9.92
N LEU A 440 -13.32 -27.94 10.03
CA LEU A 440 -12.34 -26.93 10.47
C LEU A 440 -11.85 -27.21 11.90
N GLY A 441 -12.76 -27.61 12.81
CA GLY A 441 -12.39 -28.05 14.15
C GLY A 441 -11.48 -29.29 14.12
N VAL A 442 -11.77 -30.24 13.23
CA VAL A 442 -10.91 -31.43 13.02
C VAL A 442 -9.50 -31.04 12.57
N GLY A 443 -9.38 -30.19 11.56
CA GLY A 443 -8.08 -29.70 11.09
C GLY A 443 -7.30 -28.96 12.17
N TYR A 444 -7.99 -28.21 13.03
CA TYR A 444 -7.39 -27.53 14.17
C TYR A 444 -6.76 -28.52 15.17
N VAL A 445 -7.49 -29.56 15.56
CA VAL A 445 -6.98 -30.59 16.49
C VAL A 445 -5.89 -31.44 15.83
N ARG A 446 -6.03 -31.80 14.55
CA ARG A 446 -4.99 -32.53 13.79
C ARG A 446 -3.67 -31.76 13.77
N PHE A 447 -3.70 -30.47 13.48
CA PHE A 447 -2.50 -29.62 13.56
C PHE A 447 -1.87 -29.69 14.95
N ALA A 448 -2.70 -29.52 15.98
CA ALA A 448 -2.27 -29.40 17.35
C ALA A 448 -1.59 -30.69 17.84
N THR A 449 -2.20 -31.85 17.59
CA THR A 449 -1.68 -33.16 18.02
C THR A 449 -0.48 -33.61 17.20
N ALA A 450 -0.45 -33.32 15.89
CA ALA A 450 0.69 -33.62 15.03
C ALA A 450 1.89 -32.69 15.27
N ASN A 451 1.67 -31.47 15.79
CA ASN A 451 2.71 -30.46 15.98
C ASN A 451 2.66 -29.78 17.38
N PRO A 452 2.79 -30.52 18.49
CA PRO A 452 2.61 -29.96 19.85
C PRO A 452 3.53 -28.78 20.16
N GLY A 453 4.79 -28.81 19.69
CA GLY A 453 5.75 -27.72 19.88
C GLY A 453 5.36 -26.44 19.17
N LEU A 454 4.87 -26.54 17.93
CA LEU A 454 4.37 -25.39 17.17
C LEU A 454 3.06 -24.87 17.75
N PHE A 455 2.16 -25.75 18.18
CA PHE A 455 0.91 -25.37 18.84
C PHE A 455 1.14 -24.56 20.12
N ARG A 456 2.07 -25.02 20.98
CA ARG A 456 2.49 -24.28 22.17
C ARG A 456 3.14 -22.94 21.81
N LEU A 457 3.95 -22.90 20.74
CA LEU A 457 4.61 -21.67 20.30
C LEU A 457 3.62 -20.61 19.83
N ILE A 458 2.66 -20.96 18.98
CA ILE A 458 1.67 -20.00 18.47
C ILE A 458 0.76 -19.47 19.61
N GLY A 459 0.51 -20.28 20.63
CA GLY A 459 -0.22 -19.90 21.85
C GLY A 459 0.60 -19.15 22.90
N ASN A 460 1.93 -19.04 22.74
CA ASN A 460 2.79 -18.41 23.74
C ASN A 460 2.73 -16.88 23.66
N ARG A 461 2.02 -16.25 24.60
CA ARG A 461 1.83 -14.78 24.66
C ARG A 461 3.11 -13.97 24.85
N GLU A 462 4.16 -14.50 25.46
CA GLU A 462 5.42 -13.74 25.62
C GLU A 462 6.13 -13.56 24.26
N ILE A 463 5.93 -14.53 23.36
CA ILE A 463 6.49 -14.54 22.01
C ILE A 463 5.52 -13.89 21.02
N THR A 464 4.23 -14.23 21.08
CA THR A 464 3.22 -13.84 20.08
C THR A 464 2.28 -12.71 20.50
N GLY A 465 2.36 -12.28 21.78
CA GLY A 465 1.44 -11.29 22.37
C GLY A 465 2.01 -9.87 22.51
N ALA A 466 3.32 -9.70 22.66
CA ALA A 466 3.94 -8.36 22.72
C ALA A 466 4.40 -7.93 21.32
N ILE A 467 3.73 -6.91 20.76
CA ILE A 467 3.91 -6.31 19.42
C ILE A 467 4.30 -7.36 18.36
N PRO A 468 3.35 -8.21 17.91
CA PRO A 468 3.64 -9.24 16.93
C PRO A 468 4.05 -8.64 15.58
N THR A 469 5.09 -9.19 14.94
CA THR A 469 5.45 -8.84 13.56
C THR A 469 4.25 -8.98 12.62
N ARG A 470 4.14 -8.19 11.56
CA ARG A 470 2.99 -8.31 10.65
C ARG A 470 2.97 -9.66 9.89
N GLU A 471 4.11 -10.34 9.69
CA GLU A 471 4.13 -11.72 9.18
C GLU A 471 3.34 -12.67 10.09
N LEU A 472 3.61 -12.59 11.40
CA LEU A 472 2.92 -13.35 12.44
C LEU A 472 1.45 -12.94 12.55
N SER A 473 1.15 -11.63 12.51
CA SER A 473 -0.22 -11.12 12.58
C SER A 473 -1.07 -11.58 11.40
N ASN A 474 -0.57 -11.51 10.16
CA ASN A 474 -1.32 -11.96 8.97
C ASN A 474 -1.60 -13.46 9.03
N ALA A 475 -0.60 -14.28 9.37
CA ALA A 475 -0.78 -15.72 9.47
C ALA A 475 -1.81 -16.08 10.56
N ARG A 476 -1.75 -15.40 11.71
CA ARG A 476 -2.72 -15.55 12.81
C ARG A 476 -4.14 -15.17 12.39
N VAL A 477 -4.31 -14.03 11.73
CA VAL A 477 -5.62 -13.54 11.25
C VAL A 477 -6.19 -14.49 10.20
N ALA A 478 -5.40 -14.93 9.24
CA ALA A 478 -5.83 -15.86 8.19
C ALA A 478 -6.32 -17.21 8.76
N ALA A 479 -5.65 -17.73 9.80
CA ALA A 479 -6.12 -18.92 10.51
C ALA A 479 -7.42 -18.66 11.31
N ALA A 480 -7.53 -17.51 11.99
CA ALA A 480 -8.71 -17.15 12.78
C ALA A 480 -9.97 -16.88 11.92
N GLN A 481 -9.79 -16.31 10.73
CA GLN A 481 -10.87 -15.99 9.80
C GLN A 481 -11.65 -17.24 9.35
N LEU A 482 -11.02 -18.41 9.31
CA LEU A 482 -11.68 -19.66 8.92
C LEU A 482 -12.84 -20.03 9.86
N PHE A 483 -12.68 -19.84 11.17
CA PHE A 483 -13.77 -20.06 12.12
C PHE A 483 -14.86 -18.98 12.00
N GLY A 484 -14.47 -17.73 11.79
CA GLY A 484 -15.40 -16.62 11.59
C GLY A 484 -16.30 -16.81 10.37
N SER A 485 -15.71 -17.17 9.21
CA SER A 485 -16.48 -17.40 7.98
C SER A 485 -17.41 -18.60 8.09
N ALA A 486 -16.96 -19.70 8.71
CA ALA A 486 -17.80 -20.89 8.90
C ALA A 486 -19.01 -20.63 9.81
N VAL A 487 -18.85 -19.80 10.84
CA VAL A 487 -19.97 -19.40 11.71
C VAL A 487 -20.94 -18.45 11.00
N LEU A 488 -20.45 -17.55 10.16
CA LEU A 488 -21.30 -16.70 9.31
C LEU A 488 -22.10 -17.54 8.32
N ASP A 489 -21.47 -18.50 7.63
CA ASP A 489 -22.14 -19.42 6.70
C ASP A 489 -23.23 -20.25 7.41
N LEU A 490 -22.99 -20.65 8.67
CA LEU A 490 -23.91 -21.45 9.48
C LEU A 490 -25.10 -20.62 9.99
N THR A 491 -24.85 -19.37 10.41
CA THR A 491 -25.86 -18.49 11.02
C THR A 491 -26.69 -17.73 9.98
N ALA A 492 -26.16 -17.48 8.78
CA ALA A 492 -26.87 -16.79 7.69
C ALA A 492 -28.17 -17.50 7.23
N ARG A 493 -28.32 -18.79 7.54
CA ARG A 493 -29.50 -19.60 7.19
C ARG A 493 -30.61 -19.57 8.26
N ARG A 494 -30.39 -18.89 9.39
CA ARG A 494 -31.35 -18.77 10.49
C ARG A 494 -31.91 -17.34 10.57
N GLN A 495 -33.22 -17.20 10.36
CA GLN A 495 -33.94 -15.93 10.56
C GLN A 495 -34.27 -15.68 12.05
N ASP A 496 -34.05 -16.67 12.93
CA ASP A 496 -34.53 -16.73 14.32
C ASP A 496 -33.41 -16.70 15.38
N ALA A 497 -32.13 -16.77 14.99
CA ALA A 497 -31.03 -16.90 15.95
C ALA A 497 -30.60 -15.54 16.53
N ALA A 498 -30.91 -15.32 17.81
CA ALA A 498 -30.44 -14.18 18.62
C ALA A 498 -28.96 -14.28 19.04
N VAL A 499 -28.12 -15.02 18.29
CA VAL A 499 -26.72 -15.30 18.65
C VAL A 499 -25.80 -14.40 17.84
N ASP A 500 -25.02 -13.57 18.53
CA ASP A 500 -23.97 -12.76 17.91
C ASP A 500 -22.94 -13.67 17.21
N PRO A 501 -22.78 -13.58 15.87
CA PRO A 501 -21.83 -14.40 15.12
C PRO A 501 -20.38 -14.27 15.60
N LYS A 502 -19.99 -13.10 16.13
CA LYS A 502 -18.65 -12.89 16.69
C LYS A 502 -18.46 -13.69 17.97
N LEU A 503 -19.46 -13.69 18.87
CA LEU A 503 -19.41 -14.49 20.10
C LEU A 503 -19.43 -15.99 19.79
N ALA A 504 -20.23 -16.43 18.81
CA ALA A 504 -20.25 -17.83 18.38
C ALA A 504 -18.90 -18.29 17.79
N ALA A 505 -18.24 -17.46 16.97
CA ALA A 505 -16.91 -17.77 16.45
C ALA A 505 -15.85 -17.87 17.56
N ILE A 506 -15.89 -16.96 18.54
CA ILE A 506 -14.99 -17.00 19.70
C ILE A 506 -15.26 -18.22 20.58
N ALA A 507 -16.52 -18.58 20.81
CA ALA A 507 -16.89 -19.75 21.59
C ALA A 507 -16.44 -21.06 20.91
N GLY A 508 -16.67 -21.20 19.60
CA GLY A 508 -16.22 -22.35 18.82
C GLY A 508 -14.70 -22.49 18.83
N TRP A 509 -13.98 -21.39 18.61
CA TRP A 509 -12.52 -21.39 18.70
C TRP A 509 -12.03 -21.74 20.12
N SER A 510 -12.64 -21.17 21.17
CA SER A 510 -12.28 -21.45 22.56
C SER A 510 -12.46 -22.92 22.93
N MET A 511 -13.53 -23.55 22.43
CA MET A 511 -13.80 -24.97 22.62
C MET A 511 -12.73 -25.84 21.95
N MET A 512 -12.38 -25.56 20.69
CA MET A 512 -11.35 -26.32 19.98
C MET A 512 -9.95 -26.10 20.56
N GLN A 513 -9.64 -24.87 20.99
CA GLN A 513 -8.41 -24.53 21.73
C GLN A 513 -8.32 -25.32 23.03
N GLY A 514 -9.42 -25.39 23.80
CA GLY A 514 -9.50 -26.15 25.04
C GLY A 514 -9.29 -27.65 24.81
N LEU A 515 -10.01 -28.24 23.85
CA LEU A 515 -9.87 -29.65 23.50
C LEU A 515 -8.44 -29.99 23.08
N ALA A 516 -7.86 -29.22 22.16
CA ALA A 516 -6.50 -29.43 21.69
C ALA A 516 -5.47 -29.38 22.83
N THR A 517 -5.62 -28.41 23.74
CA THR A 517 -4.74 -28.26 24.91
C THR A 517 -4.84 -29.47 25.84
N LEU A 518 -6.07 -29.91 26.15
CA LEU A 518 -6.30 -31.06 27.03
C LEU A 518 -5.70 -32.36 26.45
N LEU A 519 -5.82 -32.56 25.14
CA LEU A 519 -5.25 -33.73 24.44
C LEU A 519 -3.71 -33.68 24.43
N ILE A 520 -3.11 -32.53 24.09
CA ILE A 520 -1.65 -32.38 23.99
C ILE A 520 -0.95 -32.50 25.34
N GLU A 521 -1.58 -32.01 26.40
CA GLU A 521 -1.02 -32.08 27.77
C GLU A 521 -1.36 -33.41 28.46
N GLY A 522 -2.02 -34.35 27.76
CA GLY A 522 -2.38 -35.66 28.29
C GLY A 522 -3.41 -35.63 29.43
N GLN A 523 -4.09 -34.50 29.60
CA GLN A 523 -5.13 -34.29 30.62
C GLN A 523 -6.47 -34.92 30.21
N LEU A 524 -6.61 -35.23 28.91
CA LEU A 524 -7.77 -35.89 28.32
C LEU A 524 -7.30 -36.97 27.35
N THR A 525 -7.88 -38.16 27.44
CA THR A 525 -7.70 -39.22 26.45
C THR A 525 -8.96 -39.33 25.58
N PRO A 526 -8.85 -39.61 24.26
CA PRO A 526 -10.02 -39.78 23.38
C PRO A 526 -11.09 -40.75 23.92
N GLY A 527 -10.68 -41.82 24.59
CA GLY A 527 -11.58 -42.82 25.17
C GLY A 527 -12.58 -42.26 26.19
N LEU A 528 -12.25 -41.17 26.90
CA LEU A 528 -13.16 -40.52 27.85
C LEU A 528 -14.36 -39.86 27.14
N LEU A 529 -14.20 -39.52 25.86
CA LEU A 529 -15.25 -38.98 24.99
C LEU A 529 -15.96 -40.07 24.16
N GLY A 530 -15.67 -41.36 24.43
CA GLY A 530 -16.13 -42.48 23.62
C GLY A 530 -15.59 -42.42 22.18
N ALA A 531 -14.42 -41.82 21.98
CA ALA A 531 -13.75 -41.67 20.69
C ALA A 531 -12.57 -42.65 20.57
N ALA A 532 -12.34 -43.18 19.36
CA ALA A 532 -11.24 -44.11 19.09
C ALA A 532 -9.88 -43.39 19.00
N ASP A 533 -9.88 -42.12 18.56
CA ASP A 533 -8.70 -41.29 18.36
C ASP A 533 -9.04 -39.79 18.53
N GLU A 534 -8.02 -38.93 18.47
CA GLU A 534 -8.13 -37.48 18.63
C GLU A 534 -8.97 -36.82 17.54
N VAL A 535 -9.01 -37.42 16.34
CA VAL A 535 -9.81 -36.94 15.20
C VAL A 535 -11.30 -37.15 15.49
N THR A 536 -11.68 -38.35 15.90
CA THR A 536 -13.06 -38.70 16.28
C THR A 536 -13.51 -37.88 17.49
N ALA A 537 -12.60 -37.60 18.43
CA ALA A 537 -12.87 -36.71 19.56
C ALA A 537 -13.17 -35.27 19.09
N ALA A 538 -12.38 -34.75 18.15
CA ALA A 538 -12.59 -33.43 17.55
C ALA A 538 -13.92 -33.35 16.79
N GLU A 539 -14.26 -34.37 16.00
CA GLU A 539 -15.53 -34.46 15.27
C GLU A 539 -16.74 -34.44 16.21
N ARG A 540 -16.70 -35.18 17.32
CA ARG A 540 -17.77 -35.20 18.32
C ARG A 540 -17.96 -33.86 19.00
N VAL A 541 -16.87 -33.22 19.45
CA VAL A 541 -16.91 -31.95 20.18
C VAL A 541 -17.29 -30.79 19.26
N ALA A 542 -16.65 -30.68 18.09
CA ALA A 542 -17.06 -29.71 17.07
C ALA A 542 -18.50 -29.94 16.62
N GLY A 543 -18.94 -31.19 16.58
CA GLY A 543 -20.30 -31.55 16.21
C GLY A 543 -21.34 -31.06 17.19
N LEU A 544 -21.14 -31.28 18.49
CA LEU A 544 -22.04 -30.78 19.54
C LEU A 544 -22.28 -29.27 19.40
N PHE A 545 -21.21 -28.50 19.22
CA PHE A 545 -21.31 -27.05 19.07
C PHE A 545 -21.95 -26.63 17.74
N THR A 546 -21.66 -27.35 16.67
CA THR A 546 -22.28 -27.09 15.35
C THR A 546 -23.79 -27.33 15.40
N ASP A 547 -24.25 -28.40 16.05
CA ASP A 547 -25.69 -28.70 16.17
C ASP A 547 -26.41 -27.66 17.03
N LEU A 548 -25.77 -27.22 18.12
CA LEU A 548 -26.27 -26.12 18.95
C LEU A 548 -26.42 -24.81 18.16
N LEU A 549 -25.44 -24.48 17.30
CA LEU A 549 -25.52 -23.29 16.45
C LEU A 549 -26.54 -23.44 15.30
N ALA A 550 -26.59 -24.62 14.68
CA ALA A 550 -27.54 -24.92 13.60
C ALA A 550 -28.99 -24.97 14.07
N GLY A 551 -29.25 -25.08 15.39
CA GLY A 551 -30.60 -25.23 15.93
C GLY A 551 -31.16 -26.64 15.77
N GLU A 552 -30.31 -27.60 15.41
CA GLU A 552 -30.63 -29.00 15.23
C GLU A 552 -30.42 -29.81 16.52
N ALA A 553 -30.48 -29.14 17.68
CA ALA A 553 -30.40 -29.80 18.97
C ALA A 553 -31.53 -30.83 19.06
N ARG A 554 -31.21 -32.10 18.80
CA ARG A 554 -32.07 -33.22 19.16
C ARG A 554 -32.20 -33.16 20.68
N ASP A 555 -33.43 -33.22 21.18
CA ASP A 555 -33.71 -33.50 22.58
C ASP A 555 -32.89 -34.74 22.99
N THR A 556 -31.77 -34.51 23.68
CA THR A 556 -30.93 -35.54 24.32
C THR A 556 -31.21 -35.56 25.80
#